data_AF-A0A7L3PQ47-F1
#
_entry.id   AF-A0A7L3PQ47-F1
#
_cell.length_a   1.000
_cell.length_b   1.000
_cell.length_c   1.000
_cell.angle_alpha   90.00
_cell.angle_beta   90.00
_cell.angle_gamma   90.00
#
_symmetry.space_group_name_H-M   'P 1'
#
loop_
_entity.id
_entity.type
_entity.pdbx_description
1 polymer ?
#
loop_
_entity_poly.entity_id
_entity_poly.type
_entity_poly.pdbx_seq_one_letter_code
_entity_poly.pdbx_strand_id
1 'polypeptide(L)'
;PIKSSRDMTYEDFFDPVDDDGGDLVANDVEDDQEEEADSAIEEQNEESVSEFEDMDEMVESMRNKEASKKVTFNLPADSDTEDVTEMQLEKGIDPSEIKSSFEKRQEKMSKKIKTLEEELLEEKPWQLKGEVTGQKRPENSLLEETVLFDHAVRMAPVITEETTFQLEDIIKQRILDEAWDDVVPKEKPKEEAFEYKKRITLDHEKSKLSLAEIYEQEYMKLHQQKTEEEENPEHKEIQEMMDSLFLKLDALCNFHFTPKPPVPEVKIVSNLPAISMEEVAPVAVSDAALLAPEEIKEKNKAGDVKTDAEKTPTDKKRELRRKKLRKRMRRREREKRQKLLEKMRPEQDTKLSKKAAAAKLKQLTKEGKASLLK
;
A
#
# COMPACT_ATOMS: atom_id res chain seq x y z
N PRO A 1 -26.57 28.22 0.06
CA PRO A 1 -26.30 28.17 1.52
C PRO A 1 -25.23 27.10 1.77
N ILE A 2 -24.02 27.53 2.09
CA ILE A 2 -22.86 26.62 2.26
C ILE A 2 -23.05 25.91 3.60
N LYS A 3 -23.42 24.63 3.56
CA LYS A 3 -23.54 23.80 4.77
C LYS A 3 -22.13 23.43 5.26
N SER A 4 -21.91 23.53 6.55
CA SER A 4 -20.67 23.13 7.21
C SER A 4 -20.46 21.62 7.10
N SER A 5 -19.21 21.16 6.94
CA SER A 5 -18.86 19.74 6.75
C SER A 5 -19.32 18.82 7.88
N ARG A 6 -19.62 19.39 9.07
CA ARG A 6 -20.15 18.65 10.21
C ARG A 6 -21.63 18.23 10.07
N ASP A 7 -22.39 18.87 9.19
CA ASP A 7 -23.83 18.61 9.03
C ASP A 7 -24.15 17.75 7.79
N MET A 8 -23.13 17.19 7.13
CA MET A 8 -23.28 16.31 5.98
C MET A 8 -23.64 14.89 6.47
N THR A 9 -24.75 14.36 5.99
CA THR A 9 -25.19 13.00 6.32
C THR A 9 -24.95 12.05 5.15
N TYR A 10 -25.03 10.74 5.39
CA TYR A 10 -24.82 9.71 4.37
C TYR A 10 -25.75 9.86 3.15
N GLU A 11 -26.93 10.45 3.36
CA GLU A 11 -27.92 10.71 2.31
C GLU A 11 -27.41 11.78 1.32
N ASP A 12 -26.68 12.81 1.77
CA ASP A 12 -26.14 13.88 0.90
C ASP A 12 -25.04 13.38 -0.05
N PHE A 13 -24.40 12.23 0.24
CA PHE A 13 -23.27 11.69 -0.56
C PHE A 13 -23.72 10.67 -1.61
N PHE A 14 -24.90 10.06 -1.43
CA PHE A 14 -25.38 8.94 -2.25
C PHE A 14 -26.71 9.18 -2.95
N ASP A 15 -27.35 10.34 -2.76
CA ASP A 15 -28.55 10.69 -3.51
C ASP A 15 -28.21 10.96 -4.98
N PRO A 16 -28.90 10.33 -5.95
CA PRO A 16 -28.75 10.71 -7.35
C PRO A 16 -29.28 12.14 -7.54
N VAL A 17 -28.44 13.02 -8.06
CA VAL A 17 -28.82 14.40 -8.38
C VAL A 17 -30.02 14.37 -9.33
N ASP A 18 -31.19 14.74 -8.81
CA ASP A 18 -32.39 14.95 -9.59
C ASP A 18 -32.16 16.12 -10.56
N ASP A 19 -32.30 15.80 -11.85
CA ASP A 19 -32.24 16.70 -12.99
C ASP A 19 -33.48 17.61 -12.98
N ASP A 20 -33.35 18.82 -12.43
CA ASP A 20 -34.32 19.89 -12.68
C ASP A 20 -33.65 21.10 -13.34
N GLY A 21 -34.21 21.47 -14.48
CA GLY A 21 -33.59 22.29 -15.53
C GLY A 21 -33.20 23.71 -15.11
N GLY A 22 -32.00 24.10 -15.55
CA GLY A 22 -31.51 25.47 -15.49
C GLY A 22 -30.37 25.70 -16.49
N ASP A 23 -30.75 26.14 -17.69
CA ASP A 23 -29.88 26.56 -18.80
C ASP A 23 -28.82 27.60 -18.40
N LEU A 24 -27.53 27.24 -18.46
CA LEU A 24 -26.42 28.18 -18.62
C LEU A 24 -25.28 27.56 -19.45
N VAL A 25 -25.40 27.76 -20.77
CA VAL A 25 -24.34 28.03 -21.75
C VAL A 25 -22.88 27.82 -21.29
N ALA A 26 -22.27 26.78 -21.84
CA ALA A 26 -20.84 26.54 -21.84
C ALA A 26 -20.09 27.60 -22.67
N ASN A 27 -19.22 28.37 -22.02
CA ASN A 27 -18.11 29.06 -22.66
C ASN A 27 -16.81 28.34 -22.32
N ASP A 28 -16.26 27.73 -23.36
CA ASP A 28 -14.94 27.14 -23.50
C ASP A 28 -13.90 28.27 -23.55
N VAL A 29 -12.99 28.34 -22.58
CA VAL A 29 -11.77 29.15 -22.68
C VAL A 29 -10.61 28.35 -22.08
N GLU A 30 -9.69 28.01 -22.96
CA GLU A 30 -8.33 27.54 -22.70
C GLU A 30 -7.59 28.50 -21.76
N ASP A 31 -6.84 27.98 -20.79
CA ASP A 31 -5.52 28.57 -20.50
C ASP A 31 -4.59 27.54 -19.85
N ASP A 32 -3.54 27.22 -20.61
CA ASP A 32 -2.27 26.68 -20.14
C ASP A 32 -1.50 27.82 -19.47
N GLN A 33 -1.03 27.63 -18.23
CA GLN A 33 0.13 28.36 -17.71
C GLN A 33 0.71 27.64 -16.48
N GLU A 34 1.78 26.88 -16.73
CA GLU A 34 2.88 26.73 -15.78
C GLU A 34 3.57 28.10 -15.64
N GLU A 35 3.89 28.53 -14.42
CA GLU A 35 5.12 29.29 -14.14
C GLU A 35 5.52 29.06 -12.68
N GLU A 36 6.77 28.67 -12.54
CA GLU A 36 7.61 28.58 -11.36
C GLU A 36 7.83 29.97 -10.73
N ALA A 37 8.07 30.01 -9.42
CA ALA A 37 8.68 31.17 -8.77
C ALA A 37 9.57 30.73 -7.61
N ASP A 38 10.83 30.49 -7.96
CA ASP A 38 11.99 30.52 -7.07
C ASP A 38 12.13 31.90 -6.41
N SER A 39 12.30 31.94 -5.09
CA SER A 39 13.00 33.04 -4.43
C SER A 39 13.72 32.56 -3.17
N ALA A 40 15.04 32.63 -3.24
CA ALA A 40 16.01 32.36 -2.18
C ALA A 40 16.05 33.45 -1.09
N ILE A 41 16.77 33.13 0.01
CA ILE A 41 17.23 33.97 1.15
C ILE A 41 16.19 33.96 2.30
N GLU A 42 16.49 33.54 3.54
CA GLU A 42 17.51 34.11 4.42
C GLU A 42 17.86 33.19 5.60
N GLU A 43 19.14 33.24 5.99
CA GLU A 43 19.79 32.60 7.13
C GLU A 43 19.47 33.39 8.40
N GLN A 44 18.69 32.83 9.33
CA GLN A 44 18.56 33.32 10.72
C GLN A 44 18.39 32.13 11.66
N ASN A 45 19.42 31.88 12.48
CA ASN A 45 19.37 30.94 13.59
C ASN A 45 19.90 31.65 14.83
N GLU A 46 19.01 32.11 15.69
CA GLU A 46 19.30 32.59 17.05
C GLU A 46 18.43 31.83 18.07
N GLU A 47 19.15 31.23 19.05
CA GLU A 47 18.86 31.07 20.49
C GLU A 47 17.57 30.34 20.96
N SER A 48 17.66 29.18 21.64
CA SER A 48 17.93 28.97 23.10
C SER A 48 16.66 28.35 23.76
N VAL A 49 16.59 27.41 24.73
CA VAL A 49 17.42 26.99 25.88
C VAL A 49 17.05 25.54 26.35
N SER A 50 18.04 24.81 26.89
CA SER A 50 18.05 23.84 28.05
C SER A 50 17.23 22.53 28.04
N GLU A 51 17.66 21.38 28.60
CA GLU A 51 18.53 21.11 29.77
C GLU A 51 19.05 19.63 29.80
N PHE A 52 20.25 19.44 30.40
CA PHE A 52 20.78 18.28 31.17
C PHE A 52 21.03 16.91 30.49
N GLU A 53 22.10 16.15 30.72
CA GLU A 53 22.85 15.86 31.97
C GLU A 53 24.15 15.10 31.60
N ASP A 54 25.32 15.42 32.18
CA ASP A 54 26.27 14.42 32.70
C ASP A 54 27.57 15.03 33.28
N MET A 55 27.92 14.49 34.45
CA MET A 55 29.06 14.74 35.33
C MET A 55 30.40 14.25 34.74
N ASP A 56 31.54 14.92 35.00
CA ASP A 56 32.39 14.67 36.20
C ASP A 56 33.76 15.41 36.13
N GLU A 57 34.30 15.67 37.33
CA GLU A 57 35.72 15.78 37.71
C GLU A 57 36.70 16.80 37.06
N MET A 58 37.19 17.78 37.85
CA MET A 58 38.63 17.90 38.20
C MET A 58 38.89 19.14 39.09
N VAL A 59 39.62 18.91 40.18
CA VAL A 59 39.97 19.84 41.26
C VAL A 59 41.34 20.51 40.99
N GLU A 60 41.48 21.74 41.52
CA GLU A 60 42.71 22.46 41.90
C GLU A 60 43.55 23.23 40.85
N SER A 61 43.56 24.57 40.96
CA SER A 61 44.73 25.30 41.51
C SER A 61 44.49 26.81 41.71
N MET A 62 44.40 27.23 42.98
CA MET A 62 45.22 28.27 43.62
C MET A 62 45.48 29.63 42.92
N ARG A 63 44.91 30.74 43.45
CA ARG A 63 45.56 31.67 44.41
C ARG A 63 44.87 33.05 44.56
N ASN A 64 44.44 33.29 45.80
CA ASN A 64 44.65 34.47 46.64
C ASN A 64 44.24 35.87 46.15
N LYS A 65 43.21 36.44 46.79
CA LYS A 65 43.29 37.80 47.36
C LYS A 65 42.63 37.85 48.74
N GLU A 66 43.32 38.53 49.63
CA GLU A 66 43.17 38.61 51.07
C GLU A 66 41.89 39.37 51.47
N ALA A 67 41.04 38.73 52.29
CA ALA A 67 39.99 39.40 53.02
C ALA A 67 40.26 39.25 54.53
N SER A 68 40.31 40.40 55.19
CA SER A 68 40.61 40.58 56.59
C SER A 68 39.82 39.65 57.52
N LYS A 69 40.53 39.00 58.45
CA LYS A 69 39.95 38.23 59.56
C LYS A 69 39.02 39.10 60.40
N LYS A 70 37.72 38.92 60.21
CA LYS A 70 36.68 39.13 61.23
C LYS A 70 35.88 37.84 61.27
N VAL A 71 35.86 37.18 62.43
CA VAL A 71 35.11 35.94 62.63
C VAL A 71 33.63 36.30 62.70
N THR A 72 32.94 36.23 61.57
CA THR A 72 31.47 36.20 61.51
C THR A 72 31.05 34.73 61.50
N PHE A 73 30.37 34.29 62.55
CA PHE A 73 29.71 32.98 62.55
C PHE A 73 28.69 32.97 61.40
N ASN A 74 28.82 32.06 60.44
CA ASN A 74 27.81 31.84 59.41
C ASN A 74 26.54 31.31 60.11
N LEU A 75 25.68 32.23 60.57
CA LEU A 75 24.27 31.95 60.69
C LEU A 75 23.69 32.00 59.27
N PRO A 76 22.94 30.98 58.81
CA PRO A 76 22.04 31.21 57.69
C PRO A 76 21.12 32.36 58.09
N ALA A 77 21.11 33.42 57.27
CA ALA A 77 20.13 34.48 57.37
C ALA A 77 18.78 33.85 57.02
N ASP A 78 18.11 33.34 58.06
CA ASP A 78 16.72 32.92 57.94
C ASP A 78 15.88 34.19 57.83
N SER A 79 15.16 34.24 56.73
CA SER A 79 14.33 35.32 56.24
C SER A 79 13.05 35.39 57.06
N ASP A 80 13.12 35.83 58.31
CA ASP A 80 11.92 36.15 59.11
C ASP A 80 11.53 37.63 58.88
N THR A 81 11.05 37.96 57.68
CA THR A 81 10.35 39.24 57.38
C THR A 81 8.84 39.09 57.24
N GLU A 82 8.24 37.97 57.66
CA GLU A 82 6.80 37.75 57.45
C GLU A 82 5.94 37.47 58.70
N ASP A 83 6.50 37.44 59.92
CA ASP A 83 5.70 37.23 61.15
C ASP A 83 5.60 38.49 62.03
N VAL A 84 5.27 39.64 61.43
CA VAL A 84 4.93 40.87 62.19
C VAL A 84 3.42 41.16 62.17
N THR A 85 2.60 40.35 61.48
CA THR A 85 1.17 40.65 61.27
C THR A 85 0.18 39.88 62.13
N GLU A 86 0.60 39.07 63.11
CA GLU A 86 -0.37 38.35 63.96
C GLU A 86 0.00 38.23 65.45
N MET A 87 0.54 39.30 66.03
CA MET A 87 0.69 39.41 67.49
C MET A 87 0.08 40.72 68.02
N GLN A 88 -1.13 41.03 67.53
CA GLN A 88 -2.04 41.92 68.24
C GLN A 88 -3.13 41.05 68.85
N LEU A 89 -2.88 40.59 70.07
CA LEU A 89 -3.84 40.32 71.16
C LEU A 89 -3.25 39.29 72.11
N GLU A 90 -2.33 39.70 72.98
CA GLU A 90 -2.29 39.13 74.33
C GLU A 90 -1.72 40.15 75.32
N LYS A 91 -2.43 40.30 76.43
CA LYS A 91 -2.20 41.30 77.48
C LYS A 91 -1.04 40.87 78.37
N GLY A 92 -0.11 41.80 78.59
CA GLY A 92 0.79 41.84 79.76
C GLY A 92 2.09 41.06 79.60
N ILE A 93 3.19 41.74 79.31
CA ILE A 93 4.55 41.19 79.39
C ILE A 93 5.37 42.11 80.29
N ASP A 94 5.89 41.56 81.39
CA ASP A 94 6.75 42.23 82.36
C ASP A 94 8.14 42.55 81.76
N PRO A 95 8.82 43.65 82.16
CA PRO A 95 10.09 44.09 81.57
C PRO A 95 11.32 43.22 81.93
N SER A 96 11.13 42.07 82.58
CA SER A 96 12.19 41.13 82.99
C SER A 96 12.60 40.12 81.93
N GLU A 97 11.97 40.10 80.74
CA GLU A 97 12.18 39.05 79.72
C GLU A 97 12.86 39.53 78.43
N ILE A 98 13.79 40.50 78.51
CA ILE A 98 14.63 40.85 77.35
C ILE A 98 15.76 39.81 77.22
N LYS A 99 15.42 38.64 76.68
CA LYS A 99 16.38 37.54 76.45
C LYS A 99 17.47 37.92 75.45
N SER A 100 18.67 37.38 75.65
CA SER A 100 19.83 37.60 74.76
C SER A 100 19.56 37.05 73.34
N SER A 101 20.22 37.60 72.31
CA SER A 101 20.06 37.11 70.93
C SER A 101 20.41 35.62 70.77
N PHE A 102 21.41 35.16 71.52
CA PHE A 102 21.80 33.75 71.58
C PHE A 102 20.75 32.89 72.28
N GLU A 103 20.16 33.39 73.37
CA GLU A 103 19.13 32.69 74.14
C GLU A 103 17.83 32.56 73.37
N LYS A 104 17.39 33.62 72.67
CA LYS A 104 16.27 33.55 71.72
C LYS A 104 16.52 32.52 70.62
N ARG A 105 17.75 32.42 70.10
CA ARG A 105 18.12 31.39 69.12
C ARG A 105 18.12 29.99 69.74
N GLN A 106 18.62 29.82 70.96
CA GLN A 106 18.60 28.55 71.67
C GLN A 106 17.17 28.09 71.99
N GLU A 107 16.27 29.02 72.29
CA GLU A 107 14.84 28.75 72.46
C GLU A 107 14.18 28.36 71.13
N LYS A 108 14.43 29.08 70.03
CA LYS A 108 13.96 28.67 68.68
C LYS A 108 14.49 27.29 68.30
N MET A 109 15.77 27.02 68.55
CA MET A 109 16.39 25.72 68.28
C MET A 109 15.82 24.62 69.14
N SER A 110 15.62 24.84 70.44
CA SER A 110 15.03 23.83 71.32
C SER A 110 13.55 23.60 71.02
N LYS A 111 12.80 24.62 70.59
CA LYS A 111 11.44 24.46 70.04
C LYS A 111 11.47 23.58 68.79
N LYS A 112 12.36 23.87 67.82
CA LYS A 112 12.51 23.06 66.59
C LYS A 112 12.97 21.62 66.88
N ILE A 113 13.84 21.42 67.87
CA ILE A 113 14.25 20.07 68.28
C ILE A 113 13.05 19.31 68.85
N LYS A 114 12.24 19.96 69.71
CA LYS A 114 11.04 19.33 70.27
C LYS A 114 10.00 18.97 69.21
N THR A 115 9.74 19.86 68.24
CA THR A 115 8.81 19.55 67.14
C THR A 115 9.30 18.36 66.32
N LEU A 116 10.61 18.29 66.03
CA LEU A 116 11.19 17.16 65.31
C LEU A 116 11.18 15.86 66.13
N GLU A 117 11.39 15.93 67.45
CA GLU A 117 11.28 14.78 68.35
C GLU A 117 9.84 14.25 68.42
N GLU A 118 8.84 15.14 68.45
CA GLU A 118 7.42 14.80 68.40
C GLU A 118 7.05 14.16 67.05
N GLU A 119 7.44 14.77 65.92
CA GLU A 119 7.22 14.21 64.58
C GLU A 119 7.86 12.82 64.40
N LEU A 120 9.00 12.56 65.04
CA LEU A 120 9.66 11.25 65.00
C LEU A 120 8.96 10.18 65.86
N LEU A 121 8.24 10.61 66.90
CA LEU A 121 7.45 9.73 67.76
C LEU A 121 6.07 9.42 67.15
N GLU A 122 5.52 10.34 66.36
CA GLU A 122 4.25 10.16 65.66
C GLU A 122 4.32 9.09 64.56
N GLU A 123 3.15 8.58 64.18
CA GLU A 123 3.07 7.64 63.07
C GLU A 123 3.40 8.33 61.75
N LYS A 124 4.35 7.75 61.02
CA LYS A 124 4.67 8.24 59.67
C LYS A 124 3.42 8.29 58.79
N PRO A 125 3.32 9.31 57.91
CA PRO A 125 2.22 9.43 56.98
C PRO A 125 2.24 8.26 56.00
N TRP A 126 1.09 7.94 55.40
CA TRP A 126 0.90 6.70 54.66
C TRP A 126 1.84 6.57 53.44
N GLN A 127 2.25 7.69 52.84
CA GLN A 127 3.21 7.75 51.73
C GLN A 127 4.60 7.18 52.09
N LEU A 128 5.00 7.31 53.36
CA LEU A 128 6.29 6.82 53.86
C LEU A 128 6.20 5.39 54.43
N LYS A 129 5.01 4.78 54.37
CA LYS A 129 4.77 3.39 54.76
C LYS A 129 4.72 2.53 53.49
N GLY A 130 5.40 1.37 53.51
CA GLY A 130 5.26 0.36 52.45
C GLY A 130 3.94 -0.40 52.55
N GLU A 131 3.52 -1.05 51.46
CA GLU A 131 2.38 -1.98 51.44
C GLU A 131 1.07 -1.39 52.00
N VAL A 132 0.76 -0.15 51.63
CA VAL A 132 -0.45 0.54 52.09
C VAL A 132 -1.67 0.03 51.34
N THR A 133 -2.60 -0.57 52.08
CA THR A 133 -3.92 -0.97 51.59
C THR A 133 -4.85 0.25 51.50
N GLY A 134 -5.83 0.23 50.59
CA GLY A 134 -6.76 1.35 50.37
C GLY A 134 -7.55 1.83 51.61
N GLN A 135 -7.73 0.99 52.64
CA GLN A 135 -8.39 1.35 53.90
C GLN A 135 -7.51 2.15 54.87
N LYS A 136 -6.18 2.06 54.75
CA LYS A 136 -5.23 2.71 55.67
C LYS A 136 -4.91 4.15 55.27
N ARG A 137 -5.29 4.56 54.06
CA ARG A 137 -5.12 5.92 53.54
C ARG A 137 -6.48 6.64 53.50
N PRO A 138 -6.50 7.99 53.60
CA PRO A 138 -7.72 8.75 53.42
C PRO A 138 -8.30 8.56 52.01
N GLU A 139 -9.61 8.73 51.88
CA GLU A 139 -10.32 8.63 50.59
C GLU A 139 -9.76 9.65 49.59
N ASN A 140 -9.67 9.27 48.31
CA ASN A 140 -9.18 10.10 47.20
C ASN A 140 -7.74 10.63 47.30
N SER A 141 -6.97 10.26 48.32
CA SER A 141 -5.58 10.74 48.51
C SER A 141 -4.62 10.39 47.37
N LEU A 142 -4.89 9.30 46.62
CA LEU A 142 -4.06 8.92 45.46
C LEU A 142 -4.19 9.89 44.28
N LEU A 143 -5.29 10.64 44.16
CA LEU A 143 -5.48 11.61 43.09
C LEU A 143 -4.62 12.87 43.29
N GLU A 144 -4.24 13.15 44.54
CA GLU A 144 -3.39 14.29 44.92
C GLU A 144 -1.90 13.99 44.70
N GLU A 145 -1.53 12.70 44.69
CA GLU A 145 -0.14 12.26 44.62
C GLU A 145 0.28 11.78 43.23
N THR A 146 1.46 12.21 42.79
CA THR A 146 2.07 11.77 41.53
C THR A 146 2.92 10.52 41.73
N VAL A 147 2.28 9.35 41.68
CA VAL A 147 2.97 8.05 41.76
C VAL A 147 3.37 7.58 40.36
N LEU A 148 4.62 7.15 40.22
CA LEU A 148 5.12 6.51 39.00
C LEU A 148 4.87 5.00 39.09
N PHE A 149 4.19 4.44 38.10
CA PHE A 149 3.91 3.00 38.02
C PHE A 149 3.96 2.51 36.58
N ASP A 150 4.40 1.26 36.42
CA ASP A 150 4.51 0.64 35.11
C ASP A 150 3.15 0.18 34.60
N HIS A 151 2.92 0.40 33.30
CA HIS A 151 1.76 -0.13 32.59
C HIS A 151 2.16 -1.38 31.82
N ALA A 152 1.42 -2.48 32.00
CA ALA A 152 1.73 -3.76 31.37
C ALA A 152 1.44 -3.81 29.86
N VAL A 153 0.59 -2.92 29.35
CA VAL A 153 0.11 -2.93 27.96
C VAL A 153 0.33 -1.58 27.32
N ARG A 154 0.75 -1.58 26.05
CA ARG A 154 0.80 -0.35 25.25
C ARG A 154 -0.62 0.13 25.00
N MET A 155 -0.90 1.36 25.39
CA MET A 155 -2.20 1.99 25.13
C MET A 155 -2.41 2.09 23.61
N ALA A 156 -3.66 1.90 23.17
CA ALA A 156 -4.00 2.10 21.78
C ALA A 156 -3.73 3.56 21.39
N PRO A 157 -3.07 3.82 20.24
CA PRO A 157 -2.81 5.18 19.81
C PRO A 157 -4.12 5.91 19.55
N VAL A 158 -4.18 7.16 20.00
CA VAL A 158 -5.33 8.02 19.74
C VAL A 158 -5.21 8.54 18.30
N ILE A 159 -6.28 8.39 17.52
CA ILE A 159 -6.31 8.86 16.13
C ILE A 159 -6.43 10.39 16.16
N THR A 160 -5.32 11.07 15.95
CA THR A 160 -5.25 12.54 15.83
C THR A 160 -5.30 12.96 14.36
N GLU A 161 -5.66 14.21 14.09
CA GLU A 161 -5.72 14.74 12.72
C GLU A 161 -4.38 14.63 11.99
N GLU A 162 -3.27 14.85 12.70
CA GLU A 162 -1.91 14.68 12.17
C GLU A 162 -1.65 13.26 11.66
N THR A 163 -2.07 12.24 12.43
CA THR A 163 -1.93 10.83 12.00
C THR A 163 -2.79 10.52 10.78
N THR A 164 -3.96 11.15 10.65
CA THR A 164 -4.80 10.99 9.47
C THR A 164 -4.21 11.66 8.23
N PHE A 165 -3.63 12.85 8.35
CA PHE A 165 -2.93 13.51 7.23
C PHE A 165 -1.74 12.69 6.73
N GLN A 166 -0.93 12.13 7.65
CA GLN A 166 0.17 11.24 7.28
C GLN A 166 -0.32 9.99 6.54
N LEU A 167 -1.43 9.40 6.99
CA LEU A 167 -2.03 8.23 6.34
C LEU A 167 -2.56 8.58 4.94
N GLU A 168 -3.22 9.73 4.79
CA GLU A 168 -3.72 10.20 3.50
C GLU A 168 -2.60 10.46 2.52
N ASP A 169 -1.48 11.02 2.96
CA ASP A 169 -0.34 11.28 2.09
C ASP A 169 0.31 9.97 1.60
N ILE A 170 0.38 8.95 2.46
CA ILE A 170 0.79 7.60 2.04
C ILE A 170 -0.19 7.03 1.01
N ILE A 171 -1.50 7.19 1.21
CA ILE A 171 -2.52 6.71 0.27
C ILE A 171 -2.41 7.45 -1.07
N LYS A 172 -2.27 8.77 -1.06
CA LYS A 172 -2.08 9.60 -2.27
C LYS A 172 -0.84 9.16 -3.03
N GLN A 173 0.28 8.94 -2.35
CA GLN A 173 1.52 8.43 -2.95
C GLN A 173 1.31 7.07 -3.59
N ARG A 174 0.64 6.11 -2.92
CA ARG A 174 0.37 4.79 -3.51
C ARG A 174 -0.55 4.81 -4.72
N ILE A 175 -1.53 5.71 -4.72
CA ILE A 175 -2.42 5.92 -5.87
C ILE A 175 -1.61 6.47 -7.05
N LEU A 176 -0.73 7.45 -6.78
CA LEU A 176 0.16 8.04 -7.78
C LEU A 176 1.11 6.99 -8.37
N ASP A 177 1.67 6.14 -7.52
CA ASP A 177 2.59 5.06 -7.91
C ASP A 177 1.89 3.83 -8.54
N GLU A 178 0.54 3.81 -8.56
CA GLU A 178 -0.28 2.64 -8.93
C GLU A 178 0.12 1.34 -8.19
N ALA A 179 0.60 1.45 -6.96
CA ALA A 179 1.13 0.36 -6.14
C ALA A 179 0.02 -0.27 -5.28
N TRP A 180 -0.68 -1.24 -5.86
CA TRP A 180 -1.80 -1.95 -5.25
C TRP A 180 -1.41 -3.35 -4.78
N ASP A 181 -1.71 -3.68 -3.52
CA ASP A 181 -1.51 -5.00 -2.92
C ASP A 181 -2.70 -5.96 -3.17
N ASP A 182 -3.58 -5.62 -4.12
CA ASP A 182 -4.75 -6.43 -4.47
C ASP A 182 -4.34 -7.79 -5.05
N VAL A 183 -5.08 -8.84 -4.66
CA VAL A 183 -4.87 -10.18 -5.19
C VAL A 183 -5.24 -10.21 -6.68
N VAL A 184 -4.25 -10.45 -7.53
CA VAL A 184 -4.47 -10.62 -8.97
C VAL A 184 -5.20 -11.94 -9.23
N PRO A 185 -6.26 -11.96 -10.06
CA PRO A 185 -6.92 -13.20 -10.45
C PRO A 185 -5.91 -14.11 -11.15
N LYS A 186 -5.72 -15.32 -10.63
CA LYS A 186 -4.89 -16.35 -11.28
C LYS A 186 -5.60 -16.76 -12.56
N GLU A 187 -5.08 -16.35 -13.71
CA GLU A 187 -5.49 -16.94 -14.98
C GLU A 187 -5.17 -18.44 -14.90
N LYS A 188 -6.18 -19.29 -15.14
CA LYS A 188 -5.90 -20.71 -15.37
C LYS A 188 -4.88 -20.78 -16.50
N PRO A 189 -3.83 -21.61 -16.38
CA PRO A 189 -2.88 -21.79 -17.47
C PRO A 189 -3.71 -22.12 -18.71
N LYS A 190 -3.72 -21.19 -19.68
CA LYS A 190 -4.29 -21.46 -20.98
C LYS A 190 -3.31 -22.43 -21.60
N GLU A 191 -3.66 -23.70 -21.63
CA GLU A 191 -2.97 -24.66 -22.48
C GLU A 191 -3.06 -24.08 -23.89
N GLU A 192 -1.93 -23.58 -24.41
CA GLU A 192 -1.88 -22.93 -25.71
C GLU A 192 -2.15 -23.99 -26.78
N ALA A 193 -3.43 -24.24 -27.06
CA ALA A 193 -3.89 -25.20 -28.07
C ALA A 193 -3.37 -24.89 -29.49
N PHE A 194 -2.65 -23.77 -29.67
CA PHE A 194 -2.19 -23.27 -30.96
C PHE A 194 -0.73 -22.76 -30.94
N GLU A 195 0.16 -23.29 -30.10
CA GLU A 195 1.60 -23.14 -30.37
C GLU A 195 2.00 -24.01 -31.58
N TYR A 196 1.64 -23.53 -32.78
CA TYR A 196 1.77 -24.29 -34.03
C TYR A 196 3.21 -24.70 -34.36
N LYS A 197 4.21 -24.14 -33.67
CA LYS A 197 5.63 -24.50 -33.79
C LYS A 197 6.33 -24.21 -32.47
N LYS A 198 6.67 -25.25 -31.71
CA LYS A 198 7.74 -25.14 -30.72
C LYS A 198 8.97 -24.59 -31.44
N ARG A 199 9.73 -23.71 -30.80
CA ARG A 199 11.01 -23.25 -31.37
C ARG A 199 11.87 -24.50 -31.56
N ILE A 200 12.07 -24.91 -32.81
CA ILE A 200 12.98 -25.99 -33.14
C ILE A 200 14.34 -25.57 -32.58
N THR A 201 14.80 -26.27 -31.54
CA THR A 201 16.14 -26.09 -31.02
C THR A 201 17.10 -26.61 -32.07
N LEU A 202 18.06 -25.77 -32.48
CA LEU A 202 19.07 -26.17 -33.45
C LEU A 202 20.00 -27.18 -32.77
N ASP A 203 19.96 -28.43 -33.22
CA ASP A 203 20.89 -29.44 -32.76
C ASP A 203 22.32 -29.05 -33.19
N HIS A 204 23.22 -28.91 -32.21
CA HIS A 204 24.61 -28.54 -32.44
C HIS A 204 25.52 -29.73 -32.76
N GLU A 205 24.96 -30.94 -32.84
CA GLU A 205 25.67 -32.13 -33.26
C GLU A 205 25.88 -32.14 -34.79
N LYS A 206 27.02 -32.67 -35.24
CA LYS A 206 27.28 -32.79 -36.68
C LYS A 206 26.25 -33.75 -37.30
N SER A 207 25.67 -33.35 -38.42
CA SER A 207 24.67 -34.16 -39.11
C SER A 207 25.26 -35.52 -39.53
N LYS A 208 24.53 -36.60 -39.21
CA LYS A 208 24.89 -37.97 -39.62
C LYS A 208 24.62 -38.21 -41.11
N LEU A 209 23.74 -37.41 -41.71
CA LEU A 209 23.34 -37.50 -43.11
C LEU A 209 24.22 -36.61 -43.99
N SER A 210 24.40 -37.04 -45.25
CA SER A 210 25.11 -36.26 -46.26
C SER A 210 24.23 -35.16 -46.85
N LEU A 211 24.83 -34.11 -47.42
CA LEU A 211 24.08 -33.01 -48.04
C LEU A 211 23.15 -33.49 -49.17
N ALA A 212 23.59 -34.47 -49.98
CA ALA A 212 22.79 -35.03 -51.06
C ALA A 212 21.54 -35.77 -50.54
N GLU A 213 21.68 -36.49 -49.43
CA GLU A 213 20.60 -37.23 -48.77
C GLU A 213 19.57 -36.29 -48.13
N ILE A 214 20.04 -35.16 -47.56
CA ILE A 214 19.14 -34.10 -47.06
C ILE A 214 18.29 -33.55 -48.21
N TYR A 215 18.89 -33.26 -49.37
CA TYR A 215 18.16 -32.78 -50.53
C TYR A 215 17.17 -33.81 -51.09
N GLU A 216 17.53 -35.09 -51.12
CA GLU A 216 16.62 -36.17 -51.51
C GLU A 216 15.41 -36.25 -50.57
N GLN A 217 15.65 -36.22 -49.26
CA GLN A 217 14.60 -36.25 -48.25
C GLN A 217 13.70 -35.01 -48.31
N GLU A 218 14.26 -33.82 -48.52
CA GLU A 218 13.50 -32.59 -48.72
C GLU A 218 12.64 -32.66 -49.99
N TYR A 219 13.18 -33.18 -51.09
CA TYR A 219 12.43 -33.33 -52.34
C TYR A 219 11.26 -34.30 -52.20
N MET A 220 11.46 -35.41 -51.50
CA MET A 220 10.40 -36.39 -51.19
C MET A 220 9.35 -35.79 -50.24
N LYS A 221 9.75 -35.04 -49.21
CA LYS A 221 8.85 -34.33 -48.29
C LYS A 221 8.08 -33.18 -48.94
N LEU A 222 8.61 -32.58 -50.01
CA LEU A 222 7.91 -31.56 -50.79
C LEU A 222 6.84 -32.17 -51.70
N HIS A 223 7.05 -33.39 -52.19
CA HIS A 223 6.11 -34.10 -53.07
C HIS A 223 5.09 -34.96 -52.32
N GLN A 224 5.43 -35.46 -51.13
CA GLN A 224 4.47 -36.07 -50.22
C GLN A 224 3.73 -34.94 -49.48
N GLN A 225 2.40 -34.97 -49.46
CA GLN A 225 1.63 -34.02 -48.66
C GLN A 225 2.12 -34.14 -47.21
N LYS A 226 2.57 -33.01 -46.65
CA LYS A 226 3.16 -32.87 -45.31
C LYS A 226 2.40 -33.75 -44.29
N THR A 227 2.94 -34.92 -44.01
CA THR A 227 2.66 -35.59 -42.75
C THR A 227 3.26 -34.71 -41.68
N GLU A 228 2.39 -34.13 -40.87
CA GLU A 228 2.74 -33.34 -39.70
C GLU A 228 3.82 -34.08 -38.90
N GLU A 229 4.77 -33.32 -38.35
CA GLU A 229 5.88 -33.84 -37.55
C GLU A 229 5.36 -34.93 -36.61
N GLU A 230 5.84 -36.15 -36.82
CA GLU A 230 5.41 -37.31 -36.06
C GLU A 230 5.64 -37.00 -34.58
N GLU A 231 4.55 -36.86 -33.82
CA GLU A 231 4.63 -36.92 -32.37
C GLU A 231 5.45 -38.17 -32.02
N ASN A 232 6.46 -38.02 -31.16
CA ASN A 232 7.36 -39.11 -30.83
C ASN A 232 6.55 -40.37 -30.51
N PRO A 233 6.83 -41.53 -31.13
CA PRO A 233 6.06 -42.74 -30.92
C PRO A 233 5.99 -43.13 -29.44
N GLU A 234 7.05 -42.85 -28.68
CA GLU A 234 7.10 -43.02 -27.22
C GLU A 234 6.01 -42.23 -26.48
N HIS A 235 5.64 -41.03 -26.93
CA HIS A 235 4.56 -40.26 -26.31
C HIS A 235 3.20 -40.90 -26.55
N LYS A 236 2.97 -41.48 -27.73
CA LYS A 236 1.73 -42.21 -28.04
C LYS A 236 1.62 -43.48 -27.20
N GLU A 237 2.71 -44.24 -27.11
CA GLU A 237 2.77 -45.43 -26.24
C GLU A 237 2.51 -45.10 -24.77
N ILE A 238 3.10 -44.01 -24.26
CA ILE A 238 2.85 -43.54 -22.89
C ILE A 238 1.39 -43.12 -22.69
N GLN A 239 0.78 -42.42 -23.66
CA GLN A 239 -0.63 -42.03 -23.59
C GLN A 239 -1.55 -43.26 -23.55
N GLU A 240 -1.33 -44.24 -24.42
CA GLU A 240 -2.09 -45.49 -24.45
C GLU A 240 -1.94 -46.27 -23.13
N MET A 241 -0.72 -46.40 -22.61
CA MET A 241 -0.47 -47.03 -21.32
C MET A 241 -1.18 -46.28 -20.18
N MET A 242 -1.12 -44.96 -20.18
CA MET A 242 -1.74 -44.09 -19.18
C MET A 242 -3.26 -44.22 -19.20
N ASP A 243 -3.88 -44.20 -20.37
CA ASP A 243 -5.32 -44.39 -20.52
C ASP A 243 -5.75 -45.78 -20.07
N SER A 244 -4.97 -46.82 -20.41
CA SER A 244 -5.24 -48.18 -19.96
C SER A 244 -5.14 -48.33 -18.43
N LEU A 245 -4.22 -47.59 -17.80
CA LEU A 245 -4.02 -47.60 -16.36
C LEU A 245 -5.15 -46.85 -15.65
N PHE A 246 -5.51 -45.66 -16.12
CA PHE A 246 -6.59 -44.87 -15.53
C PHE A 246 -7.93 -45.59 -15.64
N LEU A 247 -8.24 -46.22 -16.79
CA LEU A 247 -9.45 -47.04 -16.91
C LEU A 247 -9.51 -48.17 -15.86
N LYS A 248 -8.37 -48.78 -15.52
CA LYS A 248 -8.31 -49.82 -14.48
C LYS A 248 -8.46 -49.25 -13.07
N LEU A 249 -7.83 -48.11 -12.78
CA LEU A 249 -7.95 -47.44 -11.49
C LEU A 249 -9.37 -46.89 -11.26
N ASP A 250 -9.99 -46.34 -12.31
CA ASP A 250 -11.35 -45.83 -12.27
C ASP A 250 -12.36 -46.96 -12.03
N ALA A 251 -12.15 -48.13 -12.64
CA ALA A 251 -12.95 -49.32 -12.36
C ALA A 251 -12.76 -49.82 -10.91
N LEU A 252 -11.53 -49.79 -10.38
CA LEU A 252 -11.22 -50.20 -9.01
C LEU A 252 -11.86 -49.26 -7.98
N CYS A 253 -11.91 -47.96 -8.26
CA CYS A 253 -12.56 -46.96 -7.39
C CYS A 253 -14.09 -46.88 -7.58
N ASN A 254 -14.69 -47.82 -8.32
CA ASN A 254 -16.12 -47.86 -8.61
C ASN A 254 -16.63 -46.57 -9.29
N PHE A 255 -15.77 -45.96 -10.13
CA PHE A 255 -15.96 -44.69 -10.84
C PHE A 255 -16.18 -43.46 -9.95
N HIS A 256 -15.71 -43.49 -8.69
CA HIS A 256 -15.67 -42.31 -7.81
C HIS A 256 -14.29 -41.62 -7.90
N PHE A 257 -14.03 -40.94 -9.02
CA PHE A 257 -12.78 -40.25 -9.27
C PHE A 257 -13.00 -38.77 -9.65
N THR A 258 -11.95 -37.97 -9.55
CA THR A 258 -11.95 -36.60 -10.07
C THR A 258 -11.81 -36.66 -11.60
N PRO A 259 -12.76 -36.12 -12.38
CA PRO A 259 -12.70 -36.19 -13.84
C PRO A 259 -11.41 -35.56 -14.37
N LYS A 260 -10.92 -36.08 -15.50
CA LYS A 260 -9.73 -35.53 -16.17
C LYS A 260 -9.93 -34.03 -16.45
N PRO A 261 -8.87 -33.20 -16.32
CA PRO A 261 -8.97 -31.78 -16.65
C PRO A 261 -9.44 -31.60 -18.10
N PRO A 262 -10.27 -30.59 -18.39
CA PRO A 262 -10.79 -30.39 -19.74
C PRO A 262 -9.68 -29.94 -20.68
N VAL A 263 -9.18 -30.87 -21.49
CA VAL A 263 -8.23 -30.58 -22.58
C VAL A 263 -9.03 -30.04 -23.78
N PRO A 264 -8.61 -28.92 -24.40
CA PRO A 264 -9.29 -28.37 -25.56
C PRO A 264 -9.10 -29.26 -26.79
N GLU A 265 -10.09 -30.09 -27.12
CA GLU A 265 -10.12 -30.91 -28.33
C GLU A 265 -10.78 -30.16 -29.50
N VAL A 266 -10.09 -30.03 -30.64
CA VAL A 266 -10.65 -29.44 -31.85
C VAL A 266 -11.39 -30.52 -32.65
N LYS A 267 -12.72 -30.44 -32.70
CA LYS A 267 -13.56 -31.34 -33.51
C LYS A 267 -13.97 -30.63 -34.80
N ILE A 268 -13.51 -31.14 -35.94
CA ILE A 268 -13.88 -30.63 -37.26
C ILE A 268 -15.15 -31.34 -37.70
N VAL A 269 -16.28 -30.63 -37.71
CA VAL A 269 -17.58 -31.16 -38.14
C VAL A 269 -17.83 -30.77 -39.60
N SER A 270 -18.08 -31.76 -40.46
CA SER A 270 -18.46 -31.53 -41.86
C SER A 270 -19.96 -31.28 -42.00
N ASN A 271 -20.37 -30.46 -42.98
CA ASN A 271 -21.77 -30.20 -43.30
C ASN A 271 -22.43 -31.42 -43.97
N LEU A 272 -22.90 -32.37 -43.16
CA LEU A 272 -23.65 -33.54 -43.58
C LEU A 272 -25.11 -33.43 -43.10
N PRO A 273 -26.07 -34.10 -43.77
CA PRO A 273 -27.43 -34.24 -43.22
C PRO A 273 -27.38 -35.04 -41.92
N ALA A 274 -28.17 -34.66 -40.92
CA ALA A 274 -28.22 -35.32 -39.61
C ALA A 274 -28.51 -36.82 -39.72
N ILE A 275 -29.32 -37.22 -40.71
CA ILE A 275 -29.62 -38.61 -41.08
C ILE A 275 -28.36 -39.48 -41.23
N SER A 276 -27.26 -38.92 -41.74
CA SER A 276 -26.01 -39.68 -41.93
C SER A 276 -25.29 -40.03 -40.62
N MET A 277 -25.57 -39.30 -39.54
CA MET A 277 -25.03 -39.56 -38.20
C MET A 277 -26.00 -40.36 -37.33
N GLU A 278 -27.28 -40.46 -37.72
CA GLU A 278 -28.28 -41.25 -37.04
C GLU A 278 -28.00 -42.76 -37.22
N GLU A 279 -28.48 -43.56 -36.26
CA GLU A 279 -28.42 -45.02 -36.36
C GLU A 279 -29.27 -45.51 -37.55
N VAL A 280 -28.89 -46.64 -38.15
CA VAL A 280 -29.62 -47.22 -39.28
C VAL A 280 -30.94 -47.82 -38.80
N ALA A 281 -31.95 -46.97 -38.69
CA ALA A 281 -33.32 -47.31 -38.35
C ALA A 281 -34.26 -47.00 -39.53
N PRO A 282 -35.38 -47.73 -39.69
CA PRO A 282 -36.31 -47.51 -40.80
C PRO A 282 -37.09 -46.19 -40.74
N VAL A 283 -37.01 -45.44 -39.64
CA VAL A 283 -37.65 -44.13 -39.46
C VAL A 283 -36.58 -43.12 -39.09
N ALA A 284 -36.39 -42.11 -39.95
CA ALA A 284 -35.55 -40.96 -39.65
C ALA A 284 -36.35 -39.94 -38.82
N VAL A 285 -35.69 -39.30 -37.86
CA VAL A 285 -36.33 -38.34 -36.95
C VAL A 285 -36.08 -36.90 -37.40
N SER A 286 -34.96 -36.62 -38.09
CA SER A 286 -34.57 -35.25 -38.42
C SER A 286 -34.08 -35.05 -39.87
N ASP A 287 -34.56 -33.99 -40.51
CA ASP A 287 -34.16 -33.56 -41.87
C ASP A 287 -33.11 -32.42 -41.85
N ALA A 288 -32.64 -32.02 -40.67
CA ALA A 288 -31.73 -30.88 -40.52
C ALA A 288 -30.29 -31.23 -40.95
N ALA A 289 -29.51 -30.21 -41.32
CA ALA A 289 -28.07 -30.35 -41.51
C ALA A 289 -27.33 -30.18 -40.17
N LEU A 290 -26.14 -30.78 -40.03
CA LEU A 290 -25.33 -30.68 -38.81
C LEU A 290 -24.82 -29.26 -38.52
N LEU A 291 -24.54 -28.49 -39.58
CA LEU A 291 -23.95 -27.17 -39.46
C LEU A 291 -25.04 -26.09 -39.36
N ALA A 292 -24.90 -25.17 -38.42
CA ALA A 292 -25.86 -24.09 -38.25
C ALA A 292 -25.76 -23.07 -39.40
N PRO A 293 -26.87 -22.38 -39.76
CA PRO A 293 -26.82 -21.33 -40.79
C PRO A 293 -25.80 -20.22 -40.50
N GLU A 294 -25.50 -19.93 -39.22
CA GLU A 294 -24.51 -18.95 -38.81
C GLU A 294 -23.06 -19.40 -39.04
N GLU A 295 -22.81 -20.71 -39.02
CA GLU A 295 -21.51 -21.32 -39.29
C GLU A 295 -21.28 -21.48 -40.79
N ILE A 296 -22.35 -21.75 -41.57
CA ILE A 296 -22.32 -21.71 -43.04
C ILE A 296 -22.07 -20.28 -43.53
N LYS A 297 -22.76 -19.31 -42.92
CA LYS A 297 -22.65 -17.89 -43.24
C LYS A 297 -22.71 -17.05 -41.98
N GLU A 298 -21.57 -16.48 -41.61
CA GLU A 298 -21.51 -15.53 -40.50
C GLU A 298 -22.51 -14.39 -40.70
N LYS A 299 -23.30 -14.10 -39.66
CA LYS A 299 -24.12 -12.89 -39.65
C LYS A 299 -23.20 -11.67 -39.70
N ASN A 300 -23.57 -10.70 -40.53
CA ASN A 300 -22.89 -9.41 -40.53
C ASN A 300 -23.04 -8.77 -39.14
N LYS A 301 -21.95 -8.69 -38.37
CA LYS A 301 -21.88 -8.09 -37.01
C LYS A 301 -22.29 -6.60 -36.95
N ALA A 302 -22.61 -6.01 -38.10
CA ALA A 302 -23.00 -4.62 -38.27
C ALA A 302 -24.45 -4.46 -38.80
N GLY A 303 -25.22 -5.55 -38.92
CA GLY A 303 -26.53 -5.51 -39.57
C GLY A 303 -26.40 -5.42 -41.10
N ASP A 304 -27.33 -4.73 -41.75
CA ASP A 304 -27.27 -4.49 -43.20
C ASP A 304 -25.99 -3.74 -43.58
N VAL A 305 -25.33 -4.24 -44.62
CA VAL A 305 -24.12 -3.64 -45.16
C VAL A 305 -24.51 -2.37 -45.91
N LYS A 306 -24.50 -1.22 -45.20
CA LYS A 306 -24.67 0.10 -45.82
C LYS A 306 -23.35 0.56 -46.43
N THR A 307 -23.41 1.02 -47.67
CA THR A 307 -22.27 1.67 -48.33
C THR A 307 -22.04 3.09 -47.78
N ASP A 308 -20.85 3.66 -47.94
CA ASP A 308 -20.52 4.98 -47.36
C ASP A 308 -21.37 6.14 -47.91
N ALA A 309 -21.98 5.95 -49.08
CA ALA A 309 -22.92 6.87 -49.71
C ALA A 309 -24.30 6.85 -49.02
N GLU A 310 -24.74 5.69 -48.53
CA GLU A 310 -26.04 5.49 -47.87
C GLU A 310 -25.99 5.81 -46.36
N LYS A 311 -24.78 5.94 -45.80
CA LYS A 311 -24.60 6.26 -44.38
C LYS A 311 -24.97 7.70 -44.08
N THR A 312 -25.94 7.86 -43.18
CA THR A 312 -26.30 9.14 -42.59
C THR A 312 -25.12 9.73 -41.78
N PRO A 313 -25.07 11.07 -41.58
CA PRO A 313 -24.01 11.67 -40.76
C PRO A 313 -24.01 11.17 -39.31
N THR A 314 -25.17 10.78 -38.77
CA THR A 314 -25.32 10.17 -37.44
C THR A 314 -24.70 8.77 -37.39
N ASP A 315 -24.94 7.94 -38.40
CA ASP A 315 -24.33 6.61 -38.55
C ASP A 315 -22.80 6.72 -38.64
N LYS A 316 -22.27 7.68 -39.41
CA LYS A 316 -20.83 7.95 -39.52
C LYS A 316 -20.21 8.31 -38.17
N LYS A 317 -20.85 9.21 -37.39
CA LYS A 317 -20.39 9.58 -36.04
C LYS A 317 -20.43 8.39 -35.06
N ARG A 318 -21.48 7.56 -35.12
CA ARG A 318 -21.58 6.34 -34.30
C ARG A 318 -20.46 5.34 -34.63
N GLU A 319 -20.17 5.13 -35.90
CA GLU A 319 -19.09 4.25 -36.35
C GLU A 319 -17.72 4.76 -35.88
N LEU A 320 -17.48 6.07 -35.94
CA LEU A 320 -16.26 6.68 -35.43
C LEU A 320 -16.10 6.50 -33.91
N ARG A 321 -17.17 6.69 -33.13
CA ARG A 321 -17.15 6.42 -31.68
C ARG A 321 -16.79 4.96 -31.39
N ARG A 322 -17.39 4.02 -32.12
CA ARG A 322 -17.09 2.58 -32.00
C ARG A 322 -15.64 2.25 -32.38
N LYS A 323 -15.11 2.85 -33.46
CA LYS A 323 -13.70 2.71 -33.88
C LYS A 323 -12.74 3.29 -32.83
N LYS A 324 -13.02 4.48 -32.30
CA LYS A 324 -12.23 5.12 -31.22
C LYS A 324 -12.23 4.26 -29.96
N LEU A 325 -13.38 3.73 -29.55
CA LEU A 325 -13.49 2.83 -28.40
C LEU A 325 -12.65 1.56 -28.60
N ARG A 326 -12.77 0.87 -29.75
CA ARG A 326 -11.95 -0.31 -30.06
C ARG A 326 -10.46 0.00 -30.06
N LYS A 327 -10.04 1.16 -30.60
CA LYS A 327 -8.64 1.60 -30.57
C LYS A 327 -8.16 1.85 -29.14
N ARG A 328 -8.98 2.49 -28.28
CA ARG A 328 -8.68 2.72 -26.85
C ARG A 328 -8.53 1.39 -26.10
N MET A 329 -9.42 0.43 -26.33
CA MET A 329 -9.34 -0.90 -25.70
C MET A 329 -8.07 -1.65 -26.13
N ARG A 330 -7.76 -1.69 -27.43
CA ARG A 330 -6.53 -2.30 -27.95
C ARG A 330 -5.27 -1.63 -27.40
N ARG A 331 -5.28 -0.30 -27.24
CA ARG A 331 -4.15 0.43 -26.65
C ARG A 331 -3.96 0.04 -25.18
N ARG A 332 -5.03 0.05 -24.39
CA ARG A 332 -5.01 -0.34 -22.98
C ARG A 332 -4.53 -1.78 -22.79
N GLU A 333 -4.94 -2.70 -23.66
CA GLU A 333 -4.49 -4.10 -23.64
C GLU A 333 -2.99 -4.23 -23.96
N ARG A 334 -2.50 -3.48 -24.96
CA ARG A 334 -1.06 -3.42 -25.28
C ARG A 334 -0.24 -2.84 -24.13
N GLU A 335 -0.70 -1.75 -23.52
CA GLU A 335 -0.06 -1.15 -22.34
C GLU A 335 -0.01 -2.13 -21.17
N LYS A 336 -1.12 -2.82 -20.86
CA LYS A 336 -1.16 -3.87 -19.84
C LYS A 336 -0.17 -5.01 -20.13
N ARG A 337 -0.12 -5.48 -21.38
CA ARG A 337 0.82 -6.53 -21.79
C ARG A 337 2.28 -6.07 -21.67
N GLN A 338 2.57 -4.82 -22.02
CA GLN A 338 3.91 -4.24 -21.86
C GLN A 338 4.29 -4.12 -20.38
N LYS A 339 3.41 -3.61 -19.52
CA LYS A 339 3.62 -3.55 -18.06
C LYS A 339 3.87 -4.95 -17.47
N LEU A 340 3.13 -5.98 -17.90
CA LEU A 340 3.38 -7.36 -17.47
C LEU A 340 4.75 -7.89 -17.95
N LEU A 341 5.14 -7.61 -19.20
CA LEU A 341 6.45 -8.01 -19.72
C LEU A 341 7.61 -7.31 -19.02
N GLU A 342 7.46 -6.02 -18.66
CA GLU A 342 8.43 -5.27 -17.86
C GLU A 342 8.58 -5.91 -16.46
N LYS A 343 7.47 -6.24 -15.78
CA LYS A 343 7.50 -6.93 -14.47
C LYS A 343 8.13 -8.34 -14.53
N MET A 344 7.97 -9.07 -15.63
CA MET A 344 8.52 -10.41 -15.80
C MET A 344 9.99 -10.43 -16.24
N ARG A 345 10.59 -9.29 -16.64
CA ARG A 345 11.99 -9.21 -17.12
C ARG A 345 12.87 -8.19 -16.38
N PRO A 346 12.90 -8.14 -15.03
CA PRO A 346 13.75 -7.19 -14.32
C PRO A 346 15.26 -7.45 -14.53
N GLU A 347 15.67 -8.67 -14.85
CA GLU A 347 17.09 -9.06 -14.91
C GLU A 347 17.83 -8.60 -16.19
N GLN A 348 17.11 -8.24 -17.27
CA GLN A 348 17.73 -7.74 -18.51
C GLN A 348 17.85 -6.20 -18.54
N ASP A 349 17.47 -5.53 -17.46
CA ASP A 349 17.18 -4.10 -17.46
C ASP A 349 18.41 -3.24 -17.71
N THR A 350 19.62 -3.60 -17.27
CA THR A 350 20.79 -2.71 -17.44
C THR A 350 21.13 -2.34 -18.90
N LYS A 351 20.87 -3.22 -19.88
CA LYS A 351 21.17 -2.99 -21.32
C LYS A 351 19.94 -2.64 -22.15
N LEU A 352 18.78 -3.19 -21.83
CA LEU A 352 17.52 -2.87 -22.52
C LEU A 352 16.88 -1.58 -21.99
N SER A 353 17.02 -1.25 -20.69
CA SER A 353 16.55 0.00 -20.09
C SER A 353 17.17 1.21 -20.75
N LYS A 354 18.48 1.25 -21.02
CA LYS A 354 19.10 2.39 -21.71
C LYS A 354 18.54 2.62 -23.12
N LYS A 355 18.26 1.55 -23.87
CA LYS A 355 17.66 1.65 -25.22
C LYS A 355 16.18 2.01 -25.17
N ALA A 356 15.43 1.44 -24.22
CA ALA A 356 14.01 1.73 -24.01
C ALA A 356 13.81 3.16 -23.48
N ALA A 357 14.63 3.61 -22.52
CA ALA A 357 14.66 4.97 -21.99
C ALA A 357 15.07 5.97 -23.09
N ALA A 358 16.06 5.67 -23.92
CA ALA A 358 16.40 6.50 -25.07
C ALA A 358 15.28 6.56 -26.12
N ALA A 359 14.52 5.47 -26.30
CA ALA A 359 13.35 5.47 -27.18
C ALA A 359 12.17 6.26 -26.59
N LYS A 360 11.92 6.14 -25.27
CA LYS A 360 10.93 6.95 -24.53
C LYS A 360 11.31 8.44 -24.58
N LEU A 361 12.57 8.80 -24.33
CA LEU A 361 13.08 10.17 -24.50
C LEU A 361 12.90 10.68 -25.93
N LYS A 362 13.21 9.88 -26.96
CA LYS A 362 12.96 10.25 -28.37
C LYS A 362 11.48 10.42 -28.72
N GLN A 363 10.58 9.77 -27.98
CA GLN A 363 9.14 9.96 -28.16
C GLN A 363 8.69 11.24 -27.46
N LEU A 364 9.14 11.48 -26.22
CA LEU A 364 8.86 12.70 -25.46
C LEU A 364 9.39 13.96 -26.16
N THR A 365 10.56 13.88 -26.81
CA THR A 365 11.10 14.99 -27.60
C THR A 365 10.32 15.23 -28.90
N LYS A 366 9.75 14.19 -29.51
CA LYS A 366 8.84 14.32 -30.67
C LYS A 366 7.47 14.88 -30.27
N GLU A 367 7.01 14.58 -29.06
CA GLU A 367 5.77 15.09 -28.49
C GLU A 367 5.94 16.51 -27.89
N GLY A 368 7.16 17.06 -27.87
CA GLY A 368 7.43 18.41 -27.37
C GLY A 368 7.51 18.54 -25.84
N LYS A 369 7.37 17.44 -25.10
CA LYS A 369 7.33 17.42 -23.63
C LYS A 369 8.71 17.42 -22.96
N ALA A 370 9.76 17.16 -23.72
CA ALA A 370 11.14 17.20 -23.23
C ALA A 370 12.06 17.75 -24.32
N SER A 371 12.92 18.70 -23.96
CA SER A 371 14.00 19.18 -24.83
C SER A 371 15.32 18.52 -24.42
N LEU A 372 16.11 18.08 -25.40
CA LEU A 372 17.47 17.61 -25.12
C LEU A 372 18.35 18.84 -24.94
N LEU A 373 18.79 19.09 -23.69
CA LEU A 373 19.88 20.02 -23.42
C LEU A 373 21.13 19.53 -24.16
N LYS A 374 21.74 20.44 -24.91
CA LYS A 374 22.77 20.14 -25.89
C LYS A 374 24.16 20.24 -25.29
#